data_AF-A0A1X1V7Y7-F1
#
_entry.id   AF-A0A1X1V7Y7-F1
#
_cell.length_a   1.000
_cell.length_b   1.000
_cell.length_c   1.000
_cell.angle_alpha   90.00
_cell.angle_beta   90.00
_cell.angle_gamma   90.00
#
_symmetry.space_group_name_H-M   'P 1'
#
loop_
_entity.id
_entity.type
_entity.pdbx_description
1 polymer ?
#
loop_
_entity_poly.entity_id
_entity_poly.type
_entity_poly.pdbx_seq_one_letter_code
_entity_poly.pdbx_strand_id
1 'polypeptide(L)'
;MSIRQAGAAPALAGQLKDPAYSAYLLLRTVFTVAPIAFGLDKFFNLLTHPHHWSMYLAGWIDNLVPGTADQCMYLVGVIEIAAGVLVAVVPRFGAWVVAAWLAGIILDLVTGPGFYDVALRDFGLLVGAVALARLAEGAHRGTVGSIRRH
;
A
#
# COMPACT_ATOMS: atom_id res chain seq x y z
N MET A 1 -10.11 -12.56 -48.60
CA MET A 1 -9.34 -13.14 -47.47
C MET A 1 -8.82 -11.97 -46.64
N SER A 2 -9.55 -11.56 -45.59
CA SER A 2 -9.20 -10.40 -44.76
C SER A 2 -8.36 -10.89 -43.59
N ILE A 3 -7.09 -10.46 -43.52
CA ILE A 3 -6.19 -10.81 -42.42
C ILE A 3 -6.70 -10.05 -41.19
N ARG A 4 -7.23 -10.77 -40.19
CA ARG A 4 -7.44 -10.22 -38.85
C ARG A 4 -6.08 -9.74 -38.37
N GLN A 5 -5.87 -8.43 -38.41
CA GLN A 5 -4.77 -7.79 -37.69
C GLN A 5 -4.97 -8.13 -36.21
N ALA A 6 -4.21 -9.11 -35.72
CA ALA A 6 -4.06 -9.33 -34.29
C ALA A 6 -3.56 -8.01 -33.71
N GLY A 7 -4.43 -7.29 -32.99
CA GLY A 7 -4.09 -5.98 -32.44
C GLY A 7 -2.87 -6.13 -31.55
N ALA A 8 -1.73 -5.62 -32.01
CA ALA A 8 -0.53 -5.54 -31.19
C ALA A 8 -0.93 -4.85 -29.87
N ALA A 9 -0.61 -5.48 -28.74
CA ALA A 9 -0.81 -4.86 -27.44
C ALA A 9 -0.19 -3.46 -27.49
N PRO A 10 -0.91 -2.42 -27.06
CA PRO A 10 -0.40 -1.06 -27.12
C PRO A 10 0.96 -1.00 -26.42
N ALA A 11 1.97 -0.46 -27.10
CA ALA A 11 3.30 -0.30 -26.52
C ALA A 11 3.19 0.45 -25.18
N LEU A 12 3.95 0.04 -24.17
CA LEU A 12 3.91 0.63 -22.81
C LEU A 12 3.94 2.17 -22.84
N ALA A 13 4.77 2.74 -23.71
CA ALA A 13 4.87 4.18 -23.93
C ALA A 13 3.53 4.84 -24.35
N GLY A 14 2.69 4.12 -25.10
CA GLY A 14 1.34 4.56 -25.47
C GLY A 14 0.34 4.46 -24.33
N GLN A 15 0.47 3.48 -23.44
CA GLN A 15 -0.38 3.36 -22.24
C GLN A 15 -0.01 4.40 -21.19
N LEU A 16 1.27 4.75 -21.03
CA LEU A 16 1.72 5.80 -20.11
C LEU A 16 1.19 7.20 -20.47
N LYS A 17 0.79 7.43 -21.72
CA LYS A 17 0.12 8.68 -22.11
C LYS A 17 -1.27 8.82 -21.49
N ASP A 18 -1.89 7.74 -21.04
CA ASP A 18 -3.11 7.80 -20.22
C ASP A 18 -2.72 8.19 -18.79
N PRO A 19 -3.14 9.38 -18.30
CA PRO A 19 -2.83 9.83 -16.95
C PRO A 19 -3.33 8.87 -15.87
N ALA A 20 -4.46 8.19 -16.09
CA ALA A 20 -5.00 7.24 -15.12
C ALA A 20 -4.14 5.99 -15.01
N TYR A 21 -3.58 5.51 -16.13
CA TYR A 21 -2.68 4.37 -16.14
C TYR A 21 -1.32 4.70 -15.51
N SER A 22 -0.80 5.90 -15.78
CA SER A 22 0.42 6.40 -15.13
C SER A 22 0.23 6.55 -13.61
N ALA A 23 -0.87 7.14 -13.16
CA ALA A 23 -1.19 7.24 -11.73
C ALA A 23 -1.32 5.85 -11.07
N TYR A 24 -1.96 4.91 -11.76
CA TYR A 24 -2.07 3.52 -11.30
C TYR A 24 -0.68 2.89 -11.08
N LEU A 25 0.25 3.02 -12.03
CA LEU A 25 1.60 2.45 -11.89
C LEU A 25 2.39 3.11 -10.76
N LEU A 26 2.29 4.42 -10.61
CA LEU A 26 2.95 5.15 -9.51
C LEU A 26 2.44 4.67 -8.15
N LEU A 27 1.12 4.63 -7.98
CA LEU A 27 0.51 4.18 -6.74
C LEU A 27 0.83 2.70 -6.47
N ARG A 28 0.72 1.82 -7.48
CA ARG A 28 1.08 0.40 -7.35
C ARG A 28 2.51 0.23 -6.89
N THR A 29 3.43 1.02 -7.45
CA THR A 29 4.86 0.94 -7.09
C THR A 29 5.07 1.37 -5.65
N VAL A 30 4.55 2.54 -5.26
CA VAL A 30 4.71 3.05 -3.88
C VAL A 30 4.06 2.11 -2.87
N PHE A 31 2.82 1.66 -3.09
CA PHE A 31 2.13 0.75 -2.17
C PHE A 31 2.63 -0.70 -2.22
N THR A 32 3.51 -1.03 -3.16
CA THR A 32 4.28 -2.29 -3.12
C THR A 32 5.53 -2.12 -2.29
N VAL A 33 6.33 -1.09 -2.61
CA VAL A 33 7.67 -0.91 -2.03
C VAL A 33 7.60 -0.40 -0.59
N ALA A 34 6.75 0.59 -0.31
CA ALA A 34 6.72 1.23 1.00
C ALA A 34 6.36 0.25 2.13
N PRO A 35 5.31 -0.59 2.04
CA PRO A 35 5.00 -1.56 3.09
C PRO A 35 6.11 -2.59 3.31
N ILE A 36 6.77 -3.04 2.23
CA ILE A 36 7.91 -3.96 2.34
C ILE A 36 9.07 -3.29 3.07
N ALA A 37 9.39 -2.05 2.70
CA ALA A 37 10.47 -1.31 3.33
C ALA A 37 10.19 -1.04 4.82
N PHE A 38 8.98 -0.57 5.16
CA PHE A 38 8.58 -0.35 6.55
C PHE A 38 8.55 -1.64 7.36
N GLY A 39 8.04 -2.73 6.78
CA GLY A 39 7.99 -4.01 7.47
C GLY A 39 9.37 -4.59 7.71
N LEU A 40 10.31 -4.47 6.76
CA LEU A 40 11.70 -4.84 6.96
C LEU A 40 12.38 -3.97 8.02
N ASP A 41 12.14 -2.66 8.00
CA ASP A 41 12.75 -1.74 8.96
C ASP A 41 12.32 -2.03 10.40
N LYS A 42 11.13 -2.61 10.63
CA LYS A 42 10.71 -3.04 11.98
C LYS A 42 11.62 -4.11 12.60
N PHE A 43 12.35 -4.88 11.79
CA PHE A 43 13.34 -5.85 12.27
C PHE A 43 14.70 -5.21 12.55
N PHE A 44 15.07 -4.16 11.80
CA PHE A 44 16.38 -3.52 11.88
C PHE A 44 16.40 -2.23 12.71
N ASN A 45 15.24 -1.61 12.96
CA ASN A 45 15.03 -0.34 13.66
C ASN A 45 15.93 0.80 13.12
N LEU A 46 16.17 0.88 11.81
CA LEU A 46 17.09 1.88 11.25
C LEU A 46 16.42 3.26 11.21
N LEU A 47 15.13 3.33 10.85
CA LEU A 47 14.43 4.62 10.74
C LEU A 47 14.08 5.23 12.09
N THR A 48 13.97 4.43 13.14
CA THR A 48 13.60 4.90 14.49
C THR A 48 14.79 5.10 15.41
N HIS A 49 16.02 4.81 14.98
CA HIS A 49 17.21 4.88 15.83
C HIS A 49 17.38 6.27 16.49
N PRO A 50 17.62 6.36 17.82
CA PRO A 50 17.94 5.29 18.78
C PRO A 50 16.73 4.58 19.41
N HIS A 51 15.50 4.91 19.00
CA HIS A 51 14.26 4.31 19.47
C HIS A 51 13.87 3.05 18.68
N HIS A 52 12.86 2.36 19.20
CA HIS A 52 12.28 1.16 18.58
C HIS A 52 10.88 1.47 18.04
N TRP A 53 10.48 0.75 17.00
CA TRP A 53 9.14 0.87 16.43
C TRP A 53 8.01 0.64 17.44
N SER A 54 8.24 -0.18 18.47
CA SER A 54 7.29 -0.43 19.56
C SER A 54 6.80 0.83 20.29
N MET A 55 7.52 1.96 20.21
CA MET A 55 7.08 3.23 20.80
C MET A 55 5.77 3.78 20.20
N TYR A 56 5.44 3.36 18.97
CA TYR A 56 4.22 3.78 18.29
C TYR A 56 3.00 2.94 18.65
N LEU A 57 3.20 1.79 19.30
CA LEU A 57 2.12 0.88 19.68
C LEU A 57 1.35 1.47 20.88
N ALA A 58 0.02 1.59 20.80
CA ALA A 58 -0.73 2.07 21.94
C ALA A 58 -0.64 1.07 23.12
N GLY A 59 -0.43 1.60 24.33
CA GLY A 59 -0.22 0.77 25.52
C GLY A 59 -1.35 -0.20 25.85
N TRP A 60 -2.57 0.02 25.36
CA TRP A 60 -3.68 -0.94 25.55
C TRP A 60 -3.55 -2.19 24.64
N ILE A 61 -2.90 -2.07 23.48
CA ILE A 61 -2.63 -3.21 22.57
C ILE A 61 -1.56 -4.11 23.19
N ASP A 62 -0.52 -3.52 23.78
CA ASP A 62 0.53 -4.26 24.49
C ASP A 62 -0.05 -5.08 25.66
N ASN A 63 -1.04 -4.53 26.38
CA ASN A 63 -1.73 -5.23 27.45
C ASN A 63 -2.68 -6.35 26.98
N LEU A 64 -3.03 -6.41 25.69
CA LEU A 64 -3.95 -7.39 25.12
C LEU A 64 -3.23 -8.57 24.44
N VAL A 65 -2.02 -8.34 23.92
CA VAL A 65 -1.25 -9.36 23.21
C VAL A 65 -0.32 -10.09 24.18
N PRO A 66 -0.37 -11.44 24.27
CA PRO A 66 0.63 -12.19 25.03
C PRO A 66 2.00 -12.08 24.36
N GLY A 67 2.96 -11.43 25.01
CA GLY A 67 4.32 -11.22 24.50
C GLY A 67 4.90 -9.87 24.91
N THR A 68 5.96 -9.42 24.24
CA THR A 68 6.49 -8.06 24.37
C THR A 68 6.02 -7.16 23.22
N ALA A 69 5.94 -5.84 23.44
CA ALA A 69 5.63 -4.86 22.40
C ALA A 69 6.50 -5.02 21.13
N ASP A 70 7.77 -5.38 21.28
CA ASP A 70 8.69 -5.62 20.15
C ASP A 70 8.31 -6.86 19.35
N GLN A 71 7.88 -7.95 20.00
CA GLN A 71 7.39 -9.14 19.31
C GLN A 71 6.11 -8.85 18.51
N CYS A 72 5.21 -8.04 19.08
CA CYS A 72 4.03 -7.54 18.38
C CYS A 72 4.45 -6.74 17.13
N MET A 73 5.44 -5.86 17.27
CA MET A 73 5.92 -5.03 16.18
C MET A 73 6.62 -5.83 15.06
N TYR A 74 7.32 -6.92 15.39
CA TYR A 74 7.84 -7.84 14.39
C TYR A 74 6.74 -8.54 13.60
N LEU A 75 5.65 -8.94 14.27
CA LEU A 75 4.48 -9.52 13.58
C LEU A 75 3.84 -8.49 12.64
N VAL A 76 3.67 -7.24 13.10
CA VAL A 76 3.22 -6.12 12.25
C VAL A 76 4.13 -5.99 11.02
N GLY A 77 5.45 -6.08 11.19
CA GLY A 77 6.40 -6.04 10.09
C GLY A 77 6.22 -7.16 9.06
N VAL A 78 5.96 -8.40 9.50
CA VAL A 78 5.62 -9.52 8.59
C VAL A 78 4.36 -9.22 7.79
N ILE A 79 3.32 -8.70 8.45
CA ILE A 79 2.03 -8.40 7.81
C ILE A 79 2.18 -7.30 6.76
N GLU A 80 2.96 -6.26 7.04
CA GLU A 80 3.23 -5.18 6.08
C GLU A 80 3.99 -5.67 4.84
N ILE A 81 4.98 -6.54 5.01
CA ILE A 81 5.69 -7.18 3.89
C ILE A 81 4.71 -7.99 3.05
N ALA A 82 3.89 -8.82 3.69
CA ALA A 82 2.88 -9.64 3.00
C ALA A 82 1.86 -8.77 2.24
N ALA A 83 1.43 -7.65 2.83
CA ALA A 83 0.52 -6.69 2.20
C ALA A 83 1.17 -6.03 0.97
N GLY A 84 2.43 -5.61 1.05
CA GLY A 84 3.16 -5.05 -0.10
C GLY A 84 3.32 -6.06 -1.24
N VAL A 85 3.64 -7.32 -0.92
CA VAL A 85 3.67 -8.42 -1.90
C VAL A 85 2.29 -8.66 -2.52
N LEU A 86 1.23 -8.63 -1.71
CA LEU A 86 -0.14 -8.78 -2.22
C LEU A 86 -0.52 -7.65 -3.18
N VAL A 87 -0.13 -6.41 -2.90
CA VAL A 87 -0.30 -5.28 -3.84
C VAL A 87 0.48 -5.51 -5.13
N ALA A 88 1.71 -6.04 -5.04
CA ALA A 88 2.51 -6.33 -6.22
C ALA A 88 1.82 -7.34 -7.17
N VAL A 89 1.27 -8.42 -6.61
CA VAL A 89 0.70 -9.53 -7.37
C VAL A 89 -0.75 -9.27 -7.77
N VAL A 90 -1.59 -8.78 -6.85
CA VAL A 90 -3.02 -8.56 -7.07
C VAL A 90 -3.47 -7.19 -6.52
N PRO A 91 -3.09 -6.07 -7.19
CA PRO A 91 -3.32 -4.71 -6.68
C PRO A 91 -4.78 -4.41 -6.31
N ARG A 92 -5.75 -4.97 -7.06
CA ARG A 92 -7.19 -4.76 -6.82
C ARG A 92 -7.65 -5.20 -5.43
N PHE A 93 -7.04 -6.24 -4.87
CA PHE A 93 -7.36 -6.73 -3.52
C PHE A 93 -6.34 -6.22 -2.51
N GLY A 94 -5.06 -6.23 -2.88
CA GLY A 94 -3.98 -5.76 -2.01
C GLY A 94 -4.17 -4.32 -1.56
N ALA A 95 -4.64 -3.43 -2.44
CA ALA A 95 -4.86 -2.03 -2.09
C ALA A 95 -5.97 -1.84 -1.05
N TRP A 96 -7.04 -2.66 -1.08
CA TRP A 96 -8.07 -2.64 -0.04
C TRP A 96 -7.57 -3.22 1.29
N VAL A 97 -6.73 -4.25 1.24
CA VAL A 97 -6.08 -4.80 2.44
C VAL A 97 -5.18 -3.75 3.08
N VAL A 98 -4.34 -3.07 2.30
CA VAL A 98 -3.50 -1.97 2.79
C VAL A 98 -4.34 -0.82 3.34
N ALA A 99 -5.45 -0.46 2.69
CA ALA A 99 -6.34 0.58 3.21
C ALA A 99 -6.94 0.19 4.57
N ALA A 100 -7.47 -1.03 4.71
CA ALA A 100 -7.99 -1.51 5.99
C ALA A 100 -6.90 -1.54 7.08
N TRP A 101 -5.68 -1.92 6.71
CA TRP A 101 -4.53 -1.94 7.63
C TRP A 101 -4.14 -0.53 8.09
N LEU A 102 -4.02 0.43 7.17
CA LEU A 102 -3.74 1.83 7.48
C LEU A 102 -4.83 2.43 8.38
N ALA A 103 -6.10 2.09 8.15
CA ALA A 103 -7.17 2.52 9.04
C ALA A 103 -6.96 2.01 10.48
N GLY A 104 -6.50 0.77 10.65
CA GLY A 104 -6.11 0.22 11.95
C GLY A 104 -4.96 0.99 12.61
N ILE A 105 -3.89 1.28 11.86
CA ILE A 105 -2.74 2.06 12.35
C ILE A 105 -3.18 3.48 12.77
N ILE A 106 -3.99 4.15 11.95
CA ILE A 106 -4.49 5.49 12.27
C ILE A 106 -5.31 5.47 13.57
N LEU A 107 -6.16 4.46 13.76
CA LEU A 107 -6.93 4.33 15.00
C LEU A 107 -6.01 4.12 16.20
N ASP A 108 -4.99 3.26 16.10
CA ASP A 108 -3.98 3.07 17.13
C ASP A 108 -3.31 4.41 17.52
N LEU A 109 -2.78 5.13 16.53
CA LEU A 109 -2.09 6.40 16.72
C LEU A 109 -2.97 7.53 17.27
N VAL A 110 -4.26 7.56 16.92
CA VAL A 110 -5.21 8.57 17.43
C VAL A 110 -5.64 8.26 18.87
N THR A 111 -5.64 6.99 19.26
CA THR A 111 -5.94 6.59 20.64
C THR A 111 -4.75 6.81 21.59
N GLY A 112 -3.52 6.81 21.07
CA GLY A 112 -2.32 7.19 21.82
C GLY A 112 -2.07 8.71 21.83
N PRO A 113 -1.65 9.32 22.95
CA PRO A 113 -1.28 10.73 22.95
C PRO A 113 0.04 10.95 22.20
N GLY A 114 0.09 11.93 21.29
CA GLY A 114 1.33 12.49 20.75
C GLY A 114 1.67 12.20 19.28
N PHE A 115 0.85 11.43 18.54
CA PHE A 115 1.14 11.03 17.15
C PHE A 115 0.10 11.49 16.11
N TYR A 116 -0.65 12.55 16.39
CA TYR A 116 -1.72 13.03 15.50
C TYR A 116 -1.23 13.52 14.13
N ASP A 117 0.00 14.04 14.06
CA ASP A 117 0.64 14.45 12.81
C ASP A 117 0.97 13.23 11.92
N VAL A 118 1.42 12.13 12.54
CA VAL A 118 1.64 10.85 11.86
C VAL A 118 0.31 10.28 11.37
N ALA A 119 -0.72 10.25 12.22
CA ALA A 119 -2.05 9.79 11.86
C ALA A 119 -2.64 10.55 10.65
N LEU A 120 -2.43 11.86 10.56
CA LEU A 120 -2.88 12.67 9.43
C LEU A 120 -2.15 12.30 8.12
N ARG A 121 -0.85 12.00 8.18
CA ARG A 121 -0.08 11.54 7.01
C ARG A 121 -0.57 10.18 6.55
N ASP A 122 -0.81 9.27 7.48
CA ASP A 122 -1.31 7.94 7.19
C ASP A 122 -2.73 7.98 6.62
N PHE A 123 -3.55 8.96 7.01
CA PHE A 123 -4.83 9.22 6.36
C PHE A 123 -4.66 9.60 4.88
N GLY A 124 -3.63 10.38 4.53
CA GLY A 124 -3.27 10.64 3.13
C GLY A 124 -2.90 9.36 2.37
N LEU A 125 -2.13 8.47 3.00
CA LEU A 125 -1.78 7.16 2.44
C LEU A 125 -3.01 6.26 2.30
N LEU A 126 -3.94 6.29 3.26
CA LEU A 126 -5.21 5.58 3.21
C LEU A 126 -6.00 5.98 1.95
N VAL A 127 -6.17 7.28 1.73
CA VAL A 127 -6.85 7.81 0.55
C VAL A 127 -6.12 7.40 -0.73
N GLY A 128 -4.79 7.43 -0.74
CA GLY A 128 -3.97 6.93 -1.85
C GLY A 128 -4.18 5.44 -2.14
N ALA A 129 -4.29 4.61 -1.11
CA ALA A 129 -4.55 3.18 -1.24
C ALA A 129 -5.95 2.91 -1.80
N VAL A 130 -6.96 3.67 -1.36
CA VAL A 130 -8.31 3.61 -1.94
C VAL A 130 -8.28 4.01 -3.42
N ALA A 131 -7.57 5.09 -3.77
CA ALA A 131 -7.40 5.51 -5.17
C ALA A 131 -6.74 4.41 -6.01
N LEU A 132 -5.70 3.76 -5.48
CA LEU A 132 -5.07 2.61 -6.13
C LEU A 132 -6.08 1.48 -6.37
N ALA A 133 -6.89 1.14 -5.37
CA ALA A 133 -7.88 0.07 -5.49
C ALA A 133 -8.89 0.37 -6.61
N ARG A 134 -9.37 1.62 -6.70
CA ARG A 134 -10.29 2.06 -7.77
C ARG A 134 -9.63 2.04 -9.15
N LEU A 135 -8.39 2.49 -9.26
CA LEU A 135 -7.63 2.47 -10.52
C LEU A 135 -7.27 1.04 -10.97
N ALA A 136 -6.92 0.16 -10.02
CA ALA A 136 -6.63 -1.24 -10.29
C ALA A 136 -7.85 -1.98 -10.85
N GLU A 137 -9.05 -1.68 -10.33
CA GLU A 137 -10.31 -2.19 -10.86
C GLU A 137 -10.53 -1.73 -12.31
N GLY A 138 -10.26 -0.45 -12.60
CA GLY A 138 -10.35 0.10 -13.96
C GLY A 138 -9.32 -0.51 -14.93
N ALA A 139 -8.09 -0.70 -14.49
CA ALA A 139 -7.03 -1.35 -15.27
C ALA A 139 -7.37 -2.82 -15.55
N HIS A 140 -7.93 -3.54 -14.57
CA HIS A 140 -8.36 -4.94 -14.74
C HIS A 140 -9.52 -5.08 -15.73
N ARG A 141 -10.48 -4.13 -15.70
CA ARG A 141 -11.62 -4.07 -16.63
C ARG A 141 -11.25 -3.51 -18.01
N GLY A 142 -10.01 -3.05 -18.21
CA GLY A 142 -9.53 -2.46 -19.46
C GLY A 142 -10.09 -1.06 -19.76
N THR A 143 -10.66 -0.38 -18.77
CA THR A 143 -11.16 1.01 -18.91
C THR A 143 -10.07 2.05 -18.69
N VAL A 144 -8.96 1.67 -18.06
CA VAL A 144 -7.75 2.47 -17.85
C VAL A 144 -6.61 1.85 -18.67
N GLY A 145 -5.84 2.67 -19.39
CA GLY A 145 -4.75 2.23 -20.26
C GLY A 145 -5.18 1.73 -21.64
N SER A 146 -6.46 1.93 -22.01
CA SER A 146 -6.93 1.65 -23.37
C SER A 146 -6.57 2.81 -24.29
N ILE A 147 -5.77 2.56 -25.33
CA ILE A 147 -5.58 3.56 -26.39
C ILE A 147 -6.91 3.69 -27.12
N ARG A 148 -7.65 4.79 -26.89
CA ARG A 148 -8.82 5.16 -27.71
C ARG A 148 -8.32 5.29 -29.14
N ARG A 149 -8.66 4.33 -30.00
CA ARG A 149 -8.44 4.46 -31.44
C ARG A 149 -9.46 5.48 -31.93
N HIS A 150 -8.99 6.67 -32.29
CA HIS A 150 -9.73 7.62 -33.11
C HIS A 150 -9.45 7.35 -34.57
#